data_AF-A0A957XXL0-F1
#
_entry.id   AF-A0A957XXL0-F1
#
_cell.length_a   1.000
_cell.length_b   1.000
_cell.length_c   1.000
_cell.angle_alpha   90.00
_cell.angle_beta   90.00
_cell.angle_gamma   90.00
#
_symmetry.space_group_name_H-M   'P 1'
#
loop_
_entity.id
_entity.type
_entity.pdbx_description
1 polymer ?
#
loop_
_entity_poly.entity_id
_entity_poly.type
_entity_poly.pdbx_seq_one_letter_code
_entity_poly.pdbx_strand_id
1 'polypeptide(L)' 'MATVELRPGESQEQLLKRFRKEVTRTRVLSTARKKRWFTPPSEVRRIKKQKAIRKARQAQRKRERTIE' A
#
# COMPACT_ATOMS: atom_id res chain seq x y z
N MET A 1 9.90 1.48 12.85
CA MET A 1 10.52 2.64 12.16
C MET A 1 11.31 2.08 10.98
N ALA A 2 11.37 2.76 9.83
CA ALA A 2 12.13 2.25 8.69
C ALA A 2 13.59 2.71 8.82
N THR A 3 14.54 1.78 8.86
CA THR A 3 15.98 2.06 8.91
C THR A 3 16.70 1.20 7.88
N VAL A 4 17.80 1.71 7.31
CA VAL A 4 18.70 0.96 6.43
C VAL A 4 20.13 1.37 6.73
N GLU A 5 21.01 0.37 6.70
CA GLU A 5 22.45 0.55 6.83
C GLU A 5 23.13 0.48 5.46
N LEU A 6 24.17 1.31 5.30
CA LEU A 6 25.01 1.35 4.11
C LEU A 6 25.81 0.05 3.99
N ARG A 7 25.75 -0.58 2.82
CA ARG A 7 26.53 -1.80 2.55
C ARG A 7 27.89 -1.45 1.92
N PRO A 8 28.92 -2.28 2.11
CA PRO A 8 30.20 -2.10 1.42
C PRO A 8 30.00 -2.10 -0.10
N GLY A 9 30.56 -1.11 -0.80
CA GLY A 9 30.44 -0.95 -2.25
C GLY A 9 29.08 -0.44 -2.76
N GLU A 10 28.16 -0.06 -1.87
CA GLU A 10 26.88 0.52 -2.24
C GLU A 10 27.00 2.03 -2.52
N SER A 11 26.35 2.51 -3.58
CA SER A 11 26.27 3.95 -3.83
C SER A 11 25.17 4.61 -2.98
N GLN A 12 25.32 5.89 -2.69
CA GLN A 12 24.35 6.63 -1.88
C GLN A 12 22.93 6.63 -2.51
N GLU A 13 22.83 6.60 -3.83
CA GLU A 13 21.55 6.52 -4.53
C GLU A 13 20.85 5.16 -4.31
N GLN A 14 21.62 4.06 -4.31
CA GLN A 14 21.10 2.72 -4.04
C GLN A 14 20.58 2.61 -2.60
N LEU A 15 21.30 3.18 -1.64
CA LEU A 15 20.86 3.27 -0.24
C LEU A 15 19.51 4.00 -0.13
N LEU A 16 19.37 5.16 -0.78
CA LEU A 16 18.11 5.93 -0.79
C LEU A 16 16.95 5.16 -1.44
N LYS A 17 17.20 4.43 -2.53
CA LYS A 17 16.19 3.56 -3.17
C LYS A 17 15.70 2.49 -2.20
N ARG A 18 16.60 1.84 -1.46
CA ARG A 18 16.25 0.85 -0.43
C ARG A 18 15.47 1.48 0.72
N PHE A 19 15.90 2.63 1.22
CA PHE A 19 15.17 3.35 2.26
C PHE A 19 13.73 3.67 1.84
N ARG A 20 13.53 4.21 0.64
CA ARG A 20 12.18 4.48 0.09
C ARG A 20 11.34 3.21 0.00
N LYS A 21 11.94 2.09 -0.42
CA LYS A 21 11.27 0.78 -0.46
C LYS A 21 10.86 0.32 0.94
N GLU A 22 11.71 0.52 1.94
CA GLU A 22 11.45 0.15 3.33
C GLU A 22 10.33 1.00 3.96
N VAL A 23 10.34 2.31 3.73
CA VAL A 23 9.27 3.24 4.14
C VAL A 23 7.93 2.84 3.51
N THR A 24 7.96 2.45 2.24
CA THR A 24 6.75 1.99 1.53
C THR A 24 6.25 0.65 2.07
N ARG A 25 7.17 -0.29 2.36
CA ARG A 25 6.88 -1.61 2.93
C ARG A 25 6.23 -1.52 4.31
N THR A 26 6.79 -0.70 5.19
CA THR A 26 6.28 -0.47 6.55
C THR A 26 4.97 0.33 6.58
N ARG A 27 4.60 0.99 5.47
CA ARG A 27 3.35 1.75 5.29
C ARG A 27 3.14 2.85 6.35
N VAL A 28 4.20 3.38 6.94
CA VAL A 28 4.11 4.40 8.01
C VAL A 28 3.35 5.65 7.55
N LEU A 29 3.65 6.16 6.35
CA LEU A 29 2.95 7.34 5.80
C LEU A 29 1.48 7.05 5.45
N SER A 30 1.21 5.86 4.91
CA SER A 30 -0.14 5.44 4.52
C SER A 30 -1.04 5.25 5.73
N THR A 31 -0.50 4.68 6.81
CA THR A 31 -1.21 4.49 8.07
C THR A 31 -1.43 5.82 8.78
N ALA A 32 -0.43 6.70 8.82
CA ALA A 32 -0.56 8.06 9.34
C ALA A 32 -1.68 8.84 8.63
N ARG A 33 -1.69 8.85 7.29
CA ARG A 33 -2.77 9.50 6.51
C ARG A 33 -4.15 8.91 6.81
N LYS A 34 -4.26 7.58 6.90
CA LYS A 34 -5.53 6.90 7.18
C LYS A 34 -6.05 7.18 8.58
N LYS A 35 -5.16 7.37 9.55
CA LYS A 35 -5.48 7.66 10.96
C LYS A 35 -5.50 9.16 11.29
N ARG A 36 -5.25 10.03 10.31
CA ARG A 36 -5.14 11.49 10.51
C ARG A 36 -6.40 12.10 11.11
N TRP A 37 -7.57 11.56 10.77
CA TRP A 37 -8.86 12.03 11.24
C TRP A 37 -9.66 10.87 11.84
N PHE A 38 -10.53 11.18 12.80
CA PHE A 38 -11.50 10.21 13.28
C PHE A 38 -12.44 9.83 12.14
N THR A 39 -12.60 8.53 11.92
CA THR A 39 -13.59 7.99 11.00
C THR A 39 -14.44 6.99 11.76
N PRO A 40 -15.77 7.16 11.82
CA PRO A 40 -16.65 6.24 12.53
C PRO A 40 -16.46 4.78 12.09
N PRO A 41 -16.58 3.79 12.99
CA PRO A 41 -16.42 2.37 12.63
C PRO A 41 -17.37 1.91 11.52
N SER A 42 -18.60 2.45 11.49
CA SER A 42 -19.60 2.21 10.43
C SER A 42 -19.08 2.63 9.06
N GLU A 43 -18.47 3.81 8.98
CA GLU A 43 -17.92 4.37 7.75
C GLU A 43 -16.70 3.58 7.28
N VAL A 44 -15.83 3.16 8.20
CA VAL A 44 -14.72 2.24 7.89
C VAL A 44 -15.23 0.91 7.32
N ARG A 45 -16.29 0.33 7.90
CA ARG A 45 -16.93 -0.90 7.39
C ARG A 45 -17.53 -0.69 6.00
N ARG A 46 -18.23 0.42 5.78
CA ARG A 46 -18.82 0.80 4.48
C ARG A 46 -17.77 0.90 3.39
N ILE A 47 -16.69 1.65 3.63
CA ILE A 47 -15.58 1.82 2.69
C ILE A 47 -14.89 0.48 2.40
N LYS A 48 -14.69 -0.39 3.40
CA LYS A 48 -14.12 -1.74 3.20
C LYS A 48 -15.01 -2.59 2.31
N LYS A 49 -16.33 -2.62 2.55
CA LYS A 49 -17.31 -3.37 1.75
C LYS A 49 -17.31 -2.91 0.30
N GLN A 50 -17.39 -1.60 0.06
CA GLN A 50 -17.35 -1.04 -1.29
C GLN A 50 -16.04 -1.38 -2.03
N LYS A 51 -14.89 -1.28 -1.35
CA LYS A 51 -13.60 -1.67 -1.93
C LYS A 51 -13.54 -3.15 -2.29
N ALA A 52 -14.11 -4.03 -1.46
CA ALA A 52 -14.15 -5.47 -1.73
C ALA A 52 -15.01 -5.78 -2.96
N ILE A 53 -16.22 -5.22 -3.05
CA ILE A 53 -17.11 -5.36 -4.21
C ILE A 53 -16.43 -4.86 -5.48
N ARG A 54 -15.80 -3.68 -5.43
CA ARG A 54 -15.07 -3.12 -6.57
C ARG A 54 -13.95 -4.05 -7.03
N LYS A 55 -13.15 -4.61 -6.11
CA LYS A 55 -12.09 -5.56 -6.44
C LYS A 55 -12.63 -6.85 -7.06
N ALA A 56 -13.73 -7.39 -6.53
CA ALA A 56 -14.36 -8.59 -7.08
C ALA A 56 -14.84 -8.36 -8.52
N ARG A 57 -15.53 -7.23 -8.78
CA ARG A 57 -15.96 -6.83 -10.13
C ARG A 57 -14.78 -6.68 -11.09
N GLN A 58 -13.68 -6.07 -10.65
CA GLN A 58 -12.46 -5.94 -11.46
C GLN A 58 -11.82 -7.29 -11.78
N ALA A 59 -11.79 -8.22 -10.81
CA ALA A 59 -11.26 -9.56 -11.03
C ALA A 59 -12.11 -10.36 -12.02
N GLN A 60 -13.43 -10.25 -11.94
CA GLN A 60 -14.36 -10.88 -12.87
C GLN A 60 -14.14 -10.38 -14.31
N ARG A 61 -14.14 -9.06 -14.52
CA ARG A 61 -13.87 -8.46 -15.84
C ARG A 61 -12.53 -8.90 -16.44
N LYS A 62 -11.49 -9.05 -15.60
CA LYS A 62 -10.19 -9.53 -16.06
C LYS A 62 -10.26 -10.98 -16.53
N ARG A 63 -11.00 -11.84 -15.83
CA ARG A 63 -11.21 -13.24 -16.22
C ARG A 63 -11.95 -13.33 -17.55
N GLU A 64 -13.06 -12.59 -17.68
CA GLU A 64 -13.86 -12.54 -18.92
C GLU A 64 -13.00 -12.13 -20.12
N ARG A 65 -12.21 -11.05 -19.99
CA ARG A 65 -11.25 -10.60 -21.03
C ARG A 65 -10.14 -11.61 -21.37
N THR A 66 -9.81 -12.52 -20.46
CA THR A 66 -8.76 -13.52 -20.70
C THR A 66 -9.31 -14.78 -21.39
N ILE A 67 -10.63 -14.97 -21.35
CA ILE A 67 -11.33 -16.12 -21.93
C ILE A 67 -11.72 -15.85 -23.39
N GLU A 68 -12.01 -14.58 -23.72
CA GLU A 68 -12.09 -14.06 -25.10
C GLU A 68 -10.69 -13.97 -25.75
#